data_AF-A0A1Y3KYV4-F1
#
_entry.id   AF-A0A1Y3KYV4-F1
#
_cell.length_a   1.000
_cell.length_b   1.000
_cell.length_c   1.000
_cell.angle_alpha   90.00
_cell.angle_beta   90.00
_cell.angle_gamma   90.00
#
_symmetry.space_group_name_H-M   'P 1'
#
loop_
_entity.id
_entity.type
_entity.pdbx_description
1 polymer ?
#
loop_
_entity_poly.entity_id
_entity_poly.type
_entity_poly.pdbx_seq_one_letter_code
_entity_poly.pdbx_strand_id
1 'polypeptide(L)'
;MCQIDWLRGVLHVLEDRLKTAGDSHGANVANLAIYNADDWHNGLDDQVRTLEKRIESAGAAPQNAVDPLRGATSSERLTLADFARGRQHKAARDLGVQQAAISKAIRVGRAVFVTRMADGSYSAVEEKPFPSPRLGGVA
;
A
#
# COMPACT_ATOMS: atom_id res chain seq x y z
N MET A 1 -10.77 26.28 7.65
CA MET A 1 -12.22 26.01 7.55
C MET A 1 -12.39 24.93 6.52
N CYS A 2 -12.73 23.71 6.93
CA CYS A 2 -12.92 22.61 6.00
C CYS A 2 -14.24 22.82 5.23
N GLN A 3 -14.28 22.41 3.97
CA GLN A 3 -15.46 22.48 3.10
C GLN A 3 -16.72 21.89 3.76
N ILE A 4 -16.54 20.92 4.67
CA ILE A 4 -17.62 20.25 5.39
C ILE A 4 -18.26 21.13 6.49
N ASP A 5 -17.49 21.99 7.17
CA ASP A 5 -18.01 22.85 8.24
C ASP A 5 -19.00 23.86 7.66
N TRP A 6 -18.67 24.34 6.46
CA TRP A 6 -19.53 25.23 5.69
C TRP A 6 -20.81 24.52 5.24
N LEU A 7 -20.71 23.29 4.70
CA LEU A 7 -21.88 22.50 4.30
C LEU A 7 -22.81 22.21 5.48
N ARG A 8 -22.26 21.83 6.64
CA ARG A 8 -23.01 21.63 7.89
C ARG A 8 -23.76 22.90 8.29
N GLY A 9 -23.08 24.04 8.26
CA GLY A 9 -23.69 25.34 8.55
C GLY A 9 -24.85 25.66 7.61
N VAL A 10 -24.69 25.43 6.31
CA VAL A 10 -25.74 25.63 5.30
C VAL A 10 -26.94 24.71 5.55
N LEU A 11 -26.71 23.43 5.88
CA LEU A 11 -27.79 22.47 6.14
C LEU A 11 -28.60 22.84 7.39
N HIS A 12 -27.96 23.32 8.46
CA HIS A 12 -28.67 23.80 9.63
C HIS A 12 -29.51 25.06 9.34
N VAL A 13 -28.99 26.00 8.55
CA VAL A 13 -29.75 27.17 8.12
C VAL A 13 -30.95 26.78 7.24
N LEU A 14 -30.77 25.79 6.36
CA LEU A 14 -31.85 25.26 5.52
C LEU A 14 -32.93 24.58 6.36
N GLU A 15 -32.54 23.73 7.32
CA GLU A 15 -33.46 23.06 8.24
C GLU A 15 -34.32 24.07 9.01
N ASP A 16 -33.70 25.12 9.55
CA ASP A 16 -34.37 26.16 10.32
C ASP A 16 -35.38 26.95 9.47
N ARG A 17 -35.02 27.24 8.21
CA ARG A 17 -35.91 27.90 7.25
C ARG A 17 -37.10 27.02 6.87
N LEU A 18 -36.89 25.72 6.68
CA LEU A 18 -37.96 24.78 6.35
C LEU A 18 -38.92 24.56 7.52
N LYS A 19 -38.41 24.51 8.76
CA LYS A 19 -39.24 24.51 9.98
C LYS A 19 -40.08 25.78 10.08
N THR A 20 -39.48 26.93 9.84
CA THR A 20 -40.19 28.23 9.86
C THR A 20 -41.26 28.31 8.77
N ALA A 21 -41.04 27.68 7.61
CA ALA A 21 -42.01 27.60 6.52
C ALA A 21 -43.11 26.54 6.74
N GLY A 22 -43.04 25.73 7.81
CA GLY A 22 -44.00 24.66 8.09
C GLY A 22 -43.77 23.37 7.31
N ASP A 23 -42.68 23.26 6.53
CA ASP A 23 -42.34 22.04 5.78
C ASP A 23 -41.56 21.06 6.66
N SER A 24 -42.32 20.23 7.37
CA SER A 24 -41.77 19.20 8.26
C SER A 24 -41.03 18.09 7.50
N HIS A 25 -41.42 17.82 6.25
CA HIS A 25 -40.78 16.78 5.45
C HIS A 25 -39.39 17.24 4.98
N GLY A 26 -39.31 18.45 4.42
CA GLY A 26 -38.04 19.05 4.03
C GLY A 26 -37.08 19.21 5.21
N ALA A 27 -37.58 19.63 6.38
CA ALA A 27 -36.77 19.74 7.59
C ALA A 27 -36.19 18.38 8.03
N ASN A 28 -36.98 17.30 7.96
CA ASN A 28 -36.49 15.95 8.29
C ASN A 28 -35.41 15.46 7.31
N VAL A 29 -35.55 15.77 6.02
CA VAL A 29 -34.51 15.43 5.02
C VAL A 29 -33.23 16.21 5.28
N ALA A 30 -33.32 17.50 5.62
CA ALA A 30 -32.16 18.31 5.99
C ALA A 30 -31.45 17.77 7.24
N ASN A 31 -32.21 17.36 8.27
CA ASN A 31 -31.67 16.74 9.48
C ASN A 31 -30.95 15.41 9.17
N LEU A 32 -31.54 14.56 8.31
CA LEU A 32 -30.89 13.32 7.88
C LEU A 32 -29.57 13.58 7.11
N ALA A 33 -29.51 14.65 6.32
CA ALA A 33 -28.30 15.05 5.61
C ALA A 33 -27.21 15.52 6.58
N ILE A 34 -27.58 16.22 7.66
CA ILE A 34 -26.67 16.59 8.76
C ILE A 34 -26.11 15.32 9.43
N TYR A 35 -26.98 14.39 9.82
CA TYR A 35 -26.54 13.15 10.44
C TYR A 35 -25.55 12.36 9.57
N ASN A 36 -25.81 12.25 8.27
CA ASN A 36 -24.88 11.57 7.35
C ASN A 36 -23.54 12.31 7.20
N ALA A 37 -23.55 13.64 7.19
CA ALA A 37 -22.32 14.43 7.15
C ALA A 37 -21.47 14.22 8.42
N ASP A 38 -22.11 13.91 9.55
CA ASP A 38 -21.47 13.70 10.85
C ASP A 38 -20.91 12.29 10.98
N ASP A 39 -21.74 11.29 10.65
CA ASP A 39 -21.39 9.87 10.78
C ASP A 39 -20.28 9.47 9.81
N TRP A 40 -20.37 9.89 8.54
CA TRP A 40 -19.32 9.65 7.54
C TRP A 40 -17.99 10.27 7.97
N HIS A 41 -18.03 11.44 8.60
CA HIS A 41 -16.81 12.13 9.03
C HIS A 41 -16.18 11.51 10.27
N ASN A 42 -16.98 11.10 11.26
CA ASN A 42 -16.46 10.42 12.45
C ASN A 42 -15.68 9.15 12.09
N GLY A 43 -16.21 8.35 11.16
CA GLY A 43 -15.55 7.12 10.71
C GLY A 43 -14.23 7.37 9.96
N LEU A 44 -14.12 8.44 9.17
CA LEU A 44 -12.92 8.78 8.43
C LEU A 44 -11.85 9.40 9.34
N ASP A 45 -12.25 10.27 10.27
CA ASP A 45 -11.35 10.90 11.24
C ASP A 45 -10.75 9.88 12.20
N ASP A 46 -11.52 8.87 12.63
CA ASP A 46 -11.01 7.78 13.46
C ASP A 46 -9.97 6.93 12.72
N GLN A 47 -10.16 6.70 11.41
CA GLN A 47 -9.19 6.00 10.57
C GLN A 47 -7.90 6.83 10.40
N VAL A 48 -8.01 8.13 10.15
CA VAL A 48 -6.86 9.05 10.05
C VAL A 48 -6.08 9.06 11.36
N ARG A 49 -6.77 9.27 12.49
CA ARG A 49 -6.14 9.26 13.81
C ARG A 49 -5.45 7.92 14.12
N THR A 50 -6.06 6.80 13.69
CA THR A 50 -5.45 5.47 13.84
C THR A 50 -4.20 5.33 12.99
N LEU A 51 -4.19 5.87 11.77
CA LEU A 51 -3.02 5.87 10.90
C LEU A 51 -1.91 6.77 11.45
N GLU A 52 -2.23 7.96 11.93
CA GLU A 52 -1.27 8.89 12.56
C GLU A 52 -0.58 8.24 13.76
N LYS A 53 -1.35 7.60 14.66
CA LYS A 53 -0.79 6.86 15.80
C LYS A 53 0.14 5.71 15.37
N ARG A 54 -0.18 5.03 14.27
CA ARG A 54 0.67 3.96 13.72
C ARG A 54 1.95 4.50 13.09
N ILE A 55 1.90 5.67 12.48
CA ILE A 55 3.09 6.35 11.93
C ILE A 55 3.98 6.82 13.07
N GLU A 56 3.41 7.42 14.12
CA GLU A 56 4.17 7.89 15.29
C GLU A 56 4.83 6.72 16.04
N SER A 57 4.11 5.60 16.24
CA SER A 57 4.69 4.40 16.88
C SER A 57 5.76 3.73 16.01
N ALA A 58 5.64 3.79 14.68
CA ALA A 58 6.69 3.35 13.77
C ALA A 58 7.91 4.29 13.75
N GLY A 59 7.68 5.60 13.94
CA GLY A 59 8.74 6.61 14.04
C GLY A 59 9.52 6.60 15.35
N ALA A 60 8.92 6.09 16.43
CA ALA A 60 9.52 6.00 17.77
C ALA A 60 10.45 4.78 17.98
N ALA A 61 10.52 3.85 17.02
CA ALA A 61 11.51 2.78 17.06
C ALA A 61 12.90 3.33 16.69
N PRO A 62 13.99 2.93 17.39
CA PRO A 62 15.32 3.41 17.07
C PRO A 62 15.71 3.00 15.65
N GLN A 63 15.82 4.00 14.77
CA GLN A 63 16.32 3.86 13.41
C GLN A 63 17.84 3.63 13.48
N ASN A 64 18.26 2.43 13.87
CA ASN A 64 19.66 2.04 13.73
C ASN A 64 19.95 1.77 12.25
N ALA A 65 20.53 2.80 11.62
CA ALA A 65 21.34 2.83 10.40
C ALA A 65 20.74 2.18 9.14
N VAL A 66 20.20 3.00 8.23
CA VAL A 66 20.14 2.63 6.81
C VAL A 66 20.45 3.86 5.92
N ASP A 67 21.34 3.63 4.96
CA ASP A 67 21.95 4.52 3.97
C ASP A 67 21.02 5.53 3.26
N PRO A 68 21.54 6.72 2.89
CA PRO A 68 20.74 7.78 2.29
C PRO A 68 20.67 7.62 0.78
N LEU A 69 19.81 6.74 0.27
CA LEU A 69 19.33 6.83 -1.11
C LEU A 69 18.01 6.05 -1.26
N ARG A 70 17.00 6.80 -1.71
CA ARG A 70 15.87 6.35 -2.55
C ARG A 70 14.50 6.24 -1.86
N GLY A 71 13.73 7.30 -2.04
CA GLY A 71 12.28 7.22 -2.07
C GLY A 71 11.80 6.34 -3.23
N ALA A 72 11.05 5.31 -2.88
CA ALA A 72 9.96 4.69 -3.62
C ALA A 72 9.37 3.66 -2.66
N THR A 73 8.05 3.67 -2.49
CA THR A 73 7.22 2.63 -1.86
C THR A 73 7.96 1.34 -1.52
N SER A 74 8.06 1.02 -0.22
CA SER A 74 8.88 -0.03 0.39
C SER A 74 8.55 -1.46 -0.07
N SER A 75 8.78 -1.76 -1.34
CA SER A 75 8.79 -3.12 -1.86
C SER A 75 10.15 -3.73 -1.60
N GLU A 76 10.22 -4.59 -0.59
CA GLU A 76 11.41 -5.35 -0.22
C GLU A 76 11.92 -6.11 -1.46
N ARG A 77 13.07 -5.70 -2.00
CA ARG A 77 13.74 -6.34 -3.13
C ARG A 77 14.89 -7.19 -2.60
N LEU A 78 14.78 -8.51 -2.71
CA LEU A 78 15.80 -9.45 -2.28
C LEU A 78 16.47 -10.13 -3.48
N THR A 79 17.71 -10.61 -3.30
CA THR A 79 18.32 -11.51 -4.28
C THR A 79 17.59 -12.85 -4.27
N LEU A 80 17.59 -13.58 -5.40
CA LEU A 80 16.99 -14.91 -5.45
C LEU A 80 17.65 -15.89 -4.45
N ALA A 81 18.95 -15.74 -4.21
CA ALA A 81 19.69 -16.57 -3.26
C ALA A 81 19.22 -16.33 -1.81
N ASP A 82 19.00 -15.07 -1.42
CA ASP A 82 18.47 -14.72 -0.11
C ASP A 82 17.01 -15.16 0.04
N PHE A 83 16.18 -14.92 -0.98
CA PHE A 83 14.77 -15.31 -0.99
C PHE A 83 14.57 -16.83 -0.86
N ALA A 84 15.45 -17.61 -1.49
CA ALA A 84 15.36 -19.08 -1.51
C ALA A 84 16.17 -19.76 -0.38
N ARG A 85 16.88 -19.02 0.47
CA ARG A 85 17.73 -19.57 1.55
C ARG A 85 16.90 -20.43 2.50
N GLY A 86 17.20 -21.73 2.54
CA GLY A 86 16.45 -22.70 3.36
C GLY A 86 15.00 -22.98 2.94
N ARG A 87 14.50 -22.37 1.84
CA ARG A 87 13.10 -22.48 1.40
C ARG A 87 12.90 -22.65 -0.11
N GLN A 88 13.84 -23.29 -0.81
CA GLN A 88 13.83 -23.39 -2.28
C GLN A 88 12.53 -23.96 -2.87
N HIS A 89 11.95 -25.00 -2.26
CA HIS A 89 10.67 -25.57 -2.75
C HIS A 89 9.50 -24.59 -2.62
N LYS A 90 9.45 -23.79 -1.54
CA LYS A 90 8.41 -22.77 -1.34
C LYS A 90 8.63 -21.60 -2.28
N ALA A 91 9.87 -21.11 -2.39
CA ALA A 91 10.24 -20.05 -3.32
C ALA A 91 9.91 -20.41 -4.79
N ALA A 92 10.11 -21.67 -5.17
CA ALA A 92 9.75 -22.16 -6.50
C ALA A 92 8.23 -22.11 -6.74
N ARG A 93 7.41 -22.50 -5.75
CA ARG A 93 5.94 -22.38 -5.82
C ARG A 93 5.49 -20.93 -5.90
N ASP A 94 6.06 -20.06 -5.06
CA ASP A 94 5.73 -18.63 -5.01
C ASP A 94 6.03 -17.92 -6.35
N LEU A 95 7.06 -18.37 -7.07
CA LEU A 95 7.48 -17.83 -8.37
C LEU A 95 6.91 -18.61 -9.57
N GLY A 96 6.14 -19.68 -9.35
CA GLY A 96 5.55 -20.49 -10.42
C GLY A 96 6.57 -21.28 -11.25
N VAL A 97 7.71 -21.66 -10.68
CA VAL A 97 8.78 -22.42 -11.36
C VAL A 97 9.09 -23.73 -10.64
N GLN A 98 9.88 -24.60 -11.28
CA GLN A 98 10.39 -25.81 -10.63
C GLN A 98 11.56 -25.49 -9.69
N GLN A 99 11.70 -26.24 -8.59
CA GLN A 99 12.82 -26.06 -7.65
C GLN A 99 14.19 -26.25 -8.31
N ALA A 100 14.29 -27.14 -9.32
CA ALA A 100 15.49 -27.32 -10.13
C ALA A 100 15.92 -26.02 -10.85
N ALA A 101 14.96 -25.20 -11.30
CA ALA A 101 15.25 -23.92 -11.95
C ALA A 101 15.86 -22.90 -10.97
N ILE A 102 15.35 -22.85 -9.73
CA ILE A 102 15.92 -22.03 -8.65
C ILE A 102 17.35 -22.48 -8.33
N SER A 103 17.56 -23.78 -8.14
CA SER A 103 18.89 -24.35 -7.88
C SER A 103 19.87 -24.04 -9.01
N LYS A 104 19.45 -24.17 -10.27
CA LYS A 104 20.27 -23.83 -11.44
C LYS A 104 20.60 -22.34 -11.50
N ALA A 105 19.63 -21.47 -11.22
CA ALA A 105 19.83 -20.02 -11.25
C ALA A 105 20.86 -19.56 -10.21
N ILE A 106 20.75 -20.09 -8.98
CA ILE A 106 21.71 -19.82 -7.89
C ILE A 106 23.09 -20.36 -8.26
N ARG A 107 23.17 -21.61 -8.75
CA ARG A 107 24.45 -22.25 -9.12
C ARG A 107 25.19 -21.52 -10.25
N VAL A 108 24.46 -20.96 -11.21
CA VAL A 108 25.04 -20.19 -12.33
C VAL A 108 25.37 -18.75 -11.92
N GLY A 109 24.87 -18.28 -10.78
CA GLY A 109 25.08 -16.91 -10.32
C GLY A 109 24.29 -15.88 -11.14
N ARG A 110 23.08 -16.23 -11.58
CA ARG A 110 22.21 -15.29 -12.32
C ARG A 110 21.81 -14.12 -11.41
N ALA A 111 21.89 -12.89 -11.92
CA ALA A 111 21.46 -11.69 -11.22
C ALA A 111 19.93 -11.57 -11.25
N VAL A 112 19.27 -12.38 -10.41
CA VAL A 112 17.81 -12.42 -10.28
C VAL A 112 17.40 -11.75 -8.97
N PHE A 113 16.43 -10.85 -9.06
CA PHE A 113 15.87 -10.11 -7.94
C PHE A 113 14.39 -10.42 -7.80
N VAL A 114 13.94 -10.62 -6.57
CA VAL A 114 12.55 -10.90 -6.21
C VAL A 114 12.00 -9.70 -5.45
N THR A 115 10.82 -9.23 -5.88
CA THR A 115 10.10 -8.12 -5.27
C THR A 115 8.76 -8.61 -4.75
N ARG A 116 8.48 -8.32 -3.48
CA ARG A 116 7.15 -8.56 -2.89
C ARG A 116 6.22 -7.40 -3.22
N MET A 117 5.08 -7.71 -3.81
CA MET A 117 4.04 -6.76 -4.18
C MET A 117 3.08 -6.50 -3.00
N ALA A 118 2.34 -5.40 -3.06
CA ALA A 118 1.42 -4.99 -1.98
C ALA A 118 0.25 -5.98 -1.77
N ASP A 119 -0.11 -6.72 -2.82
CA ASP A 119 -1.11 -7.80 -2.78
C ASP A 119 -0.58 -9.11 -2.16
N GLY A 120 0.71 -9.16 -1.80
CA GLY A 120 1.37 -10.35 -1.25
C GLY A 120 1.93 -11.30 -2.29
N SER A 121 1.77 -11.01 -3.59
CA SER A 121 2.39 -11.77 -4.68
C SER A 121 3.90 -11.47 -4.78
N TYR A 122 4.63 -12.35 -5.47
CA TYR A 122 6.05 -12.19 -5.74
C TYR A 122 6.29 -12.04 -7.24
N SER A 123 7.08 -11.04 -7.61
CA SER A 123 7.58 -10.84 -8.98
C SER A 123 9.09 -11.02 -8.99
N ALA A 124 9.63 -11.66 -10.03
CA ALA A 124 11.08 -11.86 -10.19
C ALA A 124 11.57 -11.30 -11.53
N VAL A 125 12.66 -10.54 -11.50
CA VAL A 125 13.30 -9.94 -12.67
C VAL A 125 14.76 -10.39 -12.71
N GLU A 126 15.21 -10.84 -13.88
CA GLU A 126 16.63 -11.10 -14.15
C GLU A 126 17.25 -9.91 -14.89
N GLU A 127 18.37 -9.42 -14.37
CA GLU A 127 19.20 -8.43 -15.04
C GLU A 127 20.33 -9.16 -15.79
N LYS A 128 20.46 -8.87 -17.09
CA LYS A 128 21.48 -9.47 -17.95
C LYS A 128 22.11 -8.39 -18.84
N PRO A 129 23.43 -8.38 -19.01
CA PRO A 129 24.09 -7.45 -19.92
C PRO A 129 23.62 -7.67 -21.36
N PHE A 130 23.46 -6.56 -22.09
CA PHE A 130 23.22 -6.55 -23.52
C PHE A 130 24.53 -6.23 -24.26
N PRO A 131 24.87 -6.95 -25.35
CA PRO A 131 24.15 -8.08 -25.95
C PRO A 131 24.27 -9.35 -25.12
N SER A 132 23.26 -10.23 -25.21
CA SER A 132 23.30 -11.49 -24.47
C SER A 132 24.49 -12.34 -24.96
N PRO A 133 25.35 -12.86 -24.07
CA PRO A 133 26.38 -13.81 -24.46
C PRO A 133 25.71 -15.00 -25.16
N ARG A 134 26.18 -15.33 -26.37
CA ARG A 134 25.79 -16.58 -27.03
C ARG A 134 26.28 -17.71 -26.14
N LEU A 135 25.40 -18.63 -25.74
CA LEU A 135 25.81 -19.84 -25.04
C LEU A 135 26.72 -20.64 -25.98
N GLY A 136 28.05 -20.50 -25.84
CA GLY A 136 29.03 -21.30 -26.59
C GLY A 136 30.12 -20.51 -27.33
N GLY A 137 30.91 -19.70 -26.62
CA GLY A 137 32.18 -19.17 -27.14
C GLY A 137 33.29 -19.42 -26.14
N VAL A 138 34.01 -20.52 -26.30
CA VAL A 138 35.32 -20.74 -25.66
C VAL A 138 36.29 -19.75 -26.28
N ALA A 139 37.00 -18.99 -25.46
CA ALA A 139 38.31 -18.43 -25.78
C ALA A 139 39.34 -19.23 -25.00
#